data_AF-A0AB40D398-F1
#
_entry.id   AF-A0AB40D398-F1
#
_cell.length_a   1.000
_cell.length_b   1.000
_cell.length_c   1.000
_cell.angle_alpha   90.00
_cell.angle_beta   90.00
_cell.angle_gamma   90.00
#
_symmetry.space_group_name_H-M   'P 1'
#
loop_
_entity.id
_entity.type
_entity.pdbx_description
1 polymer ?
#
loop_
_entity_poly.entity_id
_entity_poly.type
_entity_poly.pdbx_seq_one_letter_code
_entity_poly.pdbx_strand_id
1 'polypeptide(L)'
;MISQDHSKLDSNMIYRQIQALVQQQPSINVSVLIAEIKNRYGYTPTYRKVWTTKQKAVEAAFGNWEESYNELPRWLSALQQFVLGTIVDLETQPAYEGPYLIDGAHIYDKYKGTLLLAIAQDSNKNILPIGFAIVEGETLGAWTFFLRNLRSSVTPQQGICFISDRHESIKSAFRLLGREINAPRAYHVYCIRHISANFMSHFRNKEMQRIVVNIGKLFKTIQDFNYWYGLLRDNDEEATRWLDNIPREKWAQAFDKEGRRYDHMTTNLAECVNSVLKGTRNLPITTMVK
;
A
#
# COMPACT_ATOMS: atom_id res chain seq x y z
N MET A 1 -8.97 -12.86 45.13
CA MET A 1 -8.36 -12.20 43.95
C MET A 1 -8.57 -10.70 44.10
N ILE A 2 -7.49 -9.96 44.33
CA ILE A 2 -7.54 -8.51 44.57
C ILE A 2 -7.73 -7.81 43.21
N SER A 3 -8.69 -6.89 43.16
CA SER A 3 -9.01 -6.06 41.99
C SER A 3 -7.76 -5.40 41.40
N GLN A 4 -7.53 -5.59 40.10
CA GLN A 4 -6.45 -4.95 39.34
C GLN A 4 -6.80 -3.52 38.86
N ASP A 5 -7.88 -2.91 39.36
CA ASP A 5 -8.18 -1.50 39.10
C ASP A 5 -7.75 -0.63 40.28
N HIS A 6 -6.54 -0.10 40.20
CA HIS A 6 -6.04 0.89 41.17
C HIS A 6 -6.57 2.29 40.79
N SER A 7 -7.39 2.87 41.65
CA SER A 7 -8.08 4.18 41.49
C SER A 7 -7.16 5.41 41.35
N LYS A 8 -5.83 5.23 41.34
CA LYS A 8 -4.84 6.33 41.28
C LYS A 8 -4.16 6.51 39.93
N LEU A 9 -4.39 5.62 38.95
CA LEU A 9 -3.97 5.81 37.56
C LEU A 9 -5.21 6.07 36.71
N ASP A 10 -5.73 7.28 36.87
CA ASP A 10 -6.82 7.80 36.04
C ASP A 10 -6.31 7.98 34.60
N SER A 11 -7.21 7.78 33.63
CA SER A 11 -6.91 7.88 32.19
C SER A 11 -6.36 9.27 31.83
N ASN A 12 -6.76 10.31 32.56
CA ASN A 12 -6.24 11.67 32.39
C ASN A 12 -4.76 11.80 32.79
N MET A 13 -4.31 11.08 33.82
CA MET A 13 -2.90 11.07 34.21
C MET A 13 -2.04 10.38 33.14
N ILE A 14 -2.51 9.24 32.64
CA ILE A 14 -1.87 8.53 31.53
C ILE A 14 -1.81 9.45 30.31
N TYR A 15 -2.90 10.16 30.01
CA TYR A 15 -2.97 11.07 28.86
C TYR A 15 -1.93 12.17 28.94
N ARG A 16 -1.87 12.89 30.08
CA ARG A 16 -0.89 13.96 30.30
C ARG A 16 0.54 13.47 30.16
N GLN A 17 0.80 12.22 30.53
CA GLN A 17 2.12 11.60 30.41
C GLN A 17 2.49 11.27 28.96
N ILE A 18 1.57 10.68 28.21
CA ILE A 18 1.88 10.14 26.88
C ILE A 18 1.61 11.14 25.74
N GLN A 19 0.82 12.19 25.95
CA GLN A 19 0.37 13.09 24.86
C GLN A 19 1.52 13.65 24.04
N ALA A 20 2.59 14.13 24.67
CA ALA A 20 3.73 14.71 23.97
C ALA A 20 4.52 13.65 23.19
N LEU A 21 4.66 12.44 23.74
CA LEU A 21 5.31 11.31 23.07
C LEU A 21 4.48 10.85 21.87
N VAL A 22 3.17 10.79 22.01
CA VAL A 22 2.25 10.41 20.94
C VAL A 22 2.20 11.47 19.85
N GLN A 23 2.25 12.76 20.19
CA GLN A 23 2.31 13.85 19.23
C GLN A 23 3.61 13.83 18.41
N GLN A 24 4.75 13.52 19.05
CA GLN A 24 6.05 13.41 18.36
C GLN A 24 6.17 12.12 17.55
N GLN A 25 5.65 11.00 18.09
CA GLN A 25 5.73 9.69 17.46
C GLN A 25 4.40 8.93 17.61
N PRO A 26 3.43 9.16 16.72
CA PRO A 26 2.13 8.50 16.81
C PRO A 26 2.19 6.97 16.66
N SER A 27 3.23 6.48 15.98
CA SER A 27 3.52 5.05 15.79
C SER A 27 4.12 4.36 17.02
N ILE A 28 4.36 5.08 18.13
CA ILE A 28 4.95 4.51 19.36
C ILE A 28 4.17 3.29 19.85
N ASN A 29 4.88 2.21 20.17
CA ASN A 29 4.24 0.97 20.61
C ASN A 29 3.61 1.17 22.00
N VAL A 30 2.41 0.63 22.20
CA VAL A 30 1.73 0.66 23.50
C VAL A 30 2.58 0.01 24.59
N SER A 31 3.37 -1.03 24.28
CA SER A 31 4.30 -1.64 25.23
C SER A 31 5.35 -0.66 25.76
N VAL A 32 5.86 0.24 24.91
CA VAL A 32 6.82 1.29 25.29
C VAL A 32 6.14 2.31 26.21
N LEU A 33 4.90 2.71 25.88
CA LEU A 33 4.12 3.61 26.73
C LEU A 33 3.82 3.00 28.11
N ILE A 34 3.51 1.70 28.17
CA ILE A 34 3.32 0.97 29.44
C ILE A 34 4.61 0.99 30.26
N ALA A 35 5.76 0.73 29.63
CA ALA A 35 7.06 0.75 30.30
C ALA A 35 7.40 2.13 30.87
N GLU A 36 7.12 3.20 30.11
CA GLU A 36 7.32 4.58 30.55
C GLU A 36 6.46 4.92 31.78
N ILE A 37 5.17 4.56 31.74
CA ILE A 37 4.25 4.79 32.87
C ILE A 37 4.71 3.99 34.10
N LYS A 38 5.15 2.73 33.90
CA LYS A 38 5.71 1.89 34.97
C LYS A 38 6.96 2.50 35.58
N ASN A 39 7.86 3.02 34.76
CA ASN A 39 9.09 3.65 35.23
C ASN A 39 8.81 4.91 36.06
N ARG A 40 7.86 5.74 35.62
CA ARG A 40 7.57 7.02 36.27
C ARG A 40 6.76 6.88 37.56
N TYR A 41 5.81 5.96 37.61
CA TYR A 41 4.86 5.85 38.71
C TYR A 41 4.98 4.56 39.52
N GLY A 42 5.81 3.60 39.11
CA GLY A 42 5.98 2.30 39.77
C GLY A 42 4.84 1.31 39.52
N TYR A 43 3.83 1.67 38.72
CA TYR A 43 2.64 0.86 38.46
C TYR A 43 2.52 0.47 36.99
N THR A 44 2.09 -0.76 36.73
CA THR A 44 1.92 -1.27 35.36
C THR A 44 0.45 -1.11 34.94
N PRO A 45 0.08 -0.15 34.09
CA PRO A 45 -1.28 -0.02 33.58
C PRO A 45 -1.63 -1.17 32.62
N THR A 46 -2.92 -1.47 32.46
CA THR A 46 -3.38 -2.47 31.50
C THR A 46 -3.18 -1.99 30.06
N TYR A 47 -2.90 -2.91 29.15
CA TYR A 47 -2.73 -2.61 27.72
C TYR A 47 -3.92 -1.84 27.15
N ARG A 48 -5.14 -2.30 27.44
CA ARG A 48 -6.38 -1.66 26.95
C ARG A 48 -6.48 -0.20 27.39
N LYS A 49 -6.17 0.10 28.65
CA LYS A 49 -6.25 1.48 29.19
C LYS A 49 -5.23 2.39 28.49
N VAL A 50 -3.99 1.95 28.32
CA VAL A 50 -2.96 2.73 27.60
C VAL A 50 -3.30 2.88 26.11
N TRP A 51 -3.81 1.82 25.46
CA TRP A 51 -4.24 1.87 24.08
C TRP A 51 -5.36 2.88 23.87
N THR A 52 -6.41 2.86 24.70
CA THR A 52 -7.51 3.83 24.61
C THR A 52 -7.03 5.25 24.86
N THR A 53 -6.17 5.48 25.85
CA THR A 53 -5.62 6.80 26.10
C THR A 53 -4.69 7.27 24.98
N LYS A 54 -3.95 6.36 24.34
CA LYS A 54 -3.17 6.66 23.13
C LYS A 54 -4.08 7.13 22.00
N GLN A 55 -5.20 6.46 21.73
CA GLN A 55 -6.14 6.90 20.70
C GLN A 55 -6.67 8.30 20.97
N LYS A 56 -7.06 8.61 22.21
CA LYS A 56 -7.47 9.97 22.60
C LYS A 56 -6.37 11.01 22.36
N ALA A 57 -5.12 10.67 22.65
CA ALA A 57 -3.97 11.56 22.38
C ALA A 57 -3.73 11.77 20.87
N VAL A 58 -3.96 10.74 20.05
CA VAL A 58 -3.92 10.87 18.59
C VAL A 58 -5.05 11.77 18.09
N GLU A 59 -6.30 11.55 18.53
CA GLU A 59 -7.45 12.38 18.16
C GLU A 59 -7.24 13.85 18.53
N ALA A 60 -6.74 14.11 19.74
CA ALA A 60 -6.46 15.46 20.20
C ALA A 60 -5.36 16.17 19.40
N ALA A 61 -4.37 15.43 18.88
CA ALA A 61 -3.24 15.98 18.13
C ALA A 61 -3.50 16.10 16.62
N PHE A 62 -4.28 15.18 16.03
CA PHE A 62 -4.41 15.03 14.58
C PHE A 62 -5.87 15.12 14.07
N GLY A 63 -6.84 15.23 14.97
CA GLY A 63 -8.27 15.28 14.66
C GLY A 63 -8.96 13.91 14.72
N ASN A 64 -10.28 13.92 14.59
CA ASN A 64 -11.10 12.71 14.57
C ASN A 64 -11.10 12.08 13.17
N TRP A 65 -11.05 10.75 13.09
CA TRP A 65 -11.18 10.00 11.85
C TRP A 65 -12.47 10.33 11.09
N GLU A 66 -13.63 10.34 11.75
CA GLU A 66 -14.91 10.57 11.07
C GLU A 66 -14.98 11.96 10.43
N GLU A 67 -14.58 12.99 11.19
CA GLU A 67 -14.45 14.35 10.67
C GLU A 67 -13.44 14.43 9.52
N SER A 68 -12.32 13.71 9.62
CA SER A 68 -11.30 13.70 8.57
C SER A 68 -11.81 13.12 7.24
N TYR A 69 -12.69 12.12 7.27
CA TYR A 69 -13.37 11.60 6.06
C TYR A 69 -14.41 12.59 5.53
N ASN A 70 -15.18 13.23 6.40
CA ASN A 70 -16.17 14.24 6.01
C ASN A 70 -15.53 15.51 5.41
N GLU A 71 -14.29 15.81 5.77
CA GLU A 71 -13.49 16.91 5.21
C GLU A 71 -12.96 16.62 3.80
N LEU A 72 -12.83 15.34 3.40
CA LEU A 72 -12.21 14.96 2.12
C LEU A 72 -12.88 15.59 0.90
N PRO A 73 -14.22 15.58 0.72
CA PRO A 73 -14.85 16.19 -0.44
C PRO A 73 -14.52 17.68 -0.57
N ARG A 74 -14.52 18.40 0.55
CA ARG A 74 -14.18 19.83 0.58
C ARG A 74 -12.72 20.07 0.25
N TRP A 75 -11.82 19.27 0.82
CA TRP A 75 -10.38 19.36 0.54
C TRP A 75 -10.07 19.03 -0.91
N LEU A 76 -10.66 17.97 -1.46
CA LEU A 76 -10.50 17.56 -2.86
C LEU A 76 -11.04 18.63 -3.82
N SER A 77 -12.18 19.23 -3.51
CA SER A 77 -12.73 20.35 -4.27
C SER A 77 -11.79 21.56 -4.28
N ALA A 78 -11.21 21.91 -3.12
CA ALA A 78 -10.19 22.96 -3.05
C ALA A 78 -8.94 22.60 -3.86
N LEU A 79 -8.48 21.35 -3.80
CA LEU A 79 -7.33 20.90 -4.57
C LEU A 79 -7.56 21.06 -6.08
N GLN A 80 -8.73 20.68 -6.59
CA GLN A 80 -9.09 20.90 -8.00
C GLN A 80 -9.13 22.38 -8.38
N GLN A 81 -9.58 23.24 -7.47
CA GLN A 81 -9.66 24.68 -7.71
C GLN A 81 -8.28 25.34 -7.78
N PHE A 82 -7.35 24.94 -6.92
CA PHE A 82 -6.06 25.62 -6.77
C PHE A 82 -4.90 24.92 -7.50
N VAL A 83 -5.04 23.65 -7.86
CA VAL A 83 -4.05 22.88 -8.63
C VAL A 83 -4.63 22.53 -9.99
N LEU A 84 -4.38 23.40 -10.98
CA LEU A 84 -4.86 23.22 -12.36
C LEU A 84 -4.40 21.87 -12.92
N GLY A 85 -5.36 21.09 -13.44
CA GLY A 85 -5.12 19.75 -13.97
C GLY A 85 -5.38 18.61 -12.98
N THR A 86 -5.66 18.90 -11.70
CA THR A 86 -6.11 17.88 -10.75
C THR A 86 -7.52 17.39 -11.10
N ILE A 87 -7.65 16.07 -11.28
CA ILE A 87 -8.92 15.39 -11.50
C ILE A 87 -9.25 14.60 -10.23
N VAL A 88 -10.44 14.83 -9.69
CA VAL A 88 -10.99 14.09 -8.55
C VAL A 88 -12.21 13.35 -9.03
N ASP A 89 -12.25 12.05 -8.73
CA ASP A 89 -13.42 11.21 -8.88
C ASP A 89 -13.76 10.61 -7.50
N LEU A 90 -15.02 10.73 -7.09
CA LEU A 90 -15.50 10.36 -5.76
C LEU A 90 -16.70 9.43 -5.89
N GLU A 91 -16.45 8.14 -5.67
CA GLU A 91 -17.52 7.15 -5.47
C GLU A 91 -17.68 6.89 -3.97
N THR A 92 -18.87 7.14 -3.44
CA THR A 92 -19.21 6.90 -2.02
C THR A 92 -20.27 5.83 -1.89
N GLN A 93 -20.05 4.86 -1.00
CA GLN A 93 -21.09 3.95 -0.54
C GLN A 93 -21.52 4.33 0.89
N PRO A 94 -22.82 4.27 1.24
CA PRO A 94 -23.26 4.49 2.61
C PRO A 94 -22.63 3.45 3.54
N ALA A 95 -22.02 3.89 4.65
CA ALA A 95 -21.46 2.96 5.64
C ALA A 95 -22.53 2.13 6.39
N TYR A 96 -23.81 2.49 6.26
CA TYR A 96 -24.95 1.82 6.88
C TYR A 96 -26.15 1.78 5.93
N GLU A 97 -26.60 0.58 5.57
CA GLU A 97 -27.91 0.34 4.97
C GLU A 97 -28.83 -0.26 6.05
N GLY A 98 -29.37 0.57 6.94
CA GLY A 98 -30.31 0.15 7.98
C GLY A 98 -30.94 1.34 8.70
N PRO A 99 -32.18 1.22 9.22
CA PRO A 99 -32.91 2.34 9.80
C PRO A 99 -32.20 2.84 11.06
N TYR A 100 -32.03 4.16 11.12
CA TYR A 100 -31.38 4.91 12.18
C TYR A 100 -31.87 4.51 13.58
N LEU A 101 -31.01 3.88 14.38
CA LEU A 101 -31.14 3.76 15.83
C LEU A 101 -29.82 4.23 16.45
N ILE A 102 -29.90 5.34 17.19
CA ILE A 102 -28.79 5.94 17.92
C ILE A 102 -28.77 5.30 19.32
N ASP A 103 -27.85 4.37 19.55
CA ASP A 103 -27.36 4.02 20.89
C ASP A 103 -25.89 3.56 20.81
N GLY A 104 -25.07 4.02 21.76
CA GLY A 104 -23.62 4.01 21.69
C GLY A 104 -22.96 2.92 22.53
N ALA A 105 -22.11 2.09 21.91
CA ALA A 105 -21.05 1.32 22.57
C ALA A 105 -19.95 0.92 21.55
N HIS A 106 -18.69 0.92 22.01
CA HIS A 106 -17.48 1.31 21.27
C HIS A 106 -16.75 0.30 20.34
N ILE A 107 -16.18 0.87 19.26
CA ILE A 107 -14.79 0.84 18.69
C ILE A 107 -14.14 -0.50 18.29
N TYR A 108 -13.93 -0.64 16.98
CA TYR A 108 -12.63 -0.91 16.32
C TYR A 108 -12.62 -0.17 14.98
N ASP A 109 -11.56 0.61 14.70
CA ASP A 109 -11.10 1.00 13.35
C ASP A 109 -12.18 0.99 12.23
N LYS A 110 -13.08 2.00 12.23
CA LYS A 110 -14.28 2.04 11.36
C LYS A 110 -13.95 2.12 9.87
N TYR A 111 -12.75 2.56 9.52
CA TYR A 111 -12.36 2.81 8.14
C TYR A 111 -11.06 2.06 7.83
N LYS A 112 -11.18 0.74 7.61
CA LYS A 112 -10.09 -0.04 7.01
C LYS A 112 -9.90 0.40 5.56
N GLY A 113 -9.17 1.47 5.36
CA GLY A 113 -8.79 2.00 4.06
C GLY A 113 -7.49 1.37 3.57
N THR A 114 -7.44 1.01 2.31
CA THR A 114 -6.23 0.72 1.55
C THR A 114 -5.92 1.93 0.68
N LEU A 115 -4.68 2.41 0.74
CA LEU A 115 -4.17 3.41 -0.20
C LEU A 115 -3.60 2.70 -1.43
N LEU A 116 -4.21 2.91 -2.59
CA LEU A 116 -3.63 2.59 -3.89
C LEU A 116 -2.85 3.81 -4.39
N LEU A 117 -1.68 3.56 -4.99
CA LEU A 117 -0.77 4.62 -5.42
C LEU A 117 -0.15 4.29 -6.77
N ALA A 118 -0.18 5.26 -7.69
CA ALA A 118 0.50 5.23 -8.97
C ALA A 118 1.64 6.24 -8.96
N ILE A 119 2.84 5.75 -9.29
CA ILE A 119 4.07 6.53 -9.34
C ILE A 119 4.63 6.46 -10.75
N ALA A 120 5.03 7.61 -11.28
CA ALA A 120 5.82 7.72 -12.49
C ALA A 120 7.24 8.21 -12.17
N GLN A 121 8.13 8.08 -13.14
CA GLN A 121 9.46 8.69 -13.11
C GLN A 121 9.66 9.52 -14.38
N ASP A 122 10.20 10.73 -14.24
CA ASP A 122 10.56 11.57 -15.37
C ASP A 122 11.96 11.25 -15.93
N SER A 123 12.36 11.90 -17.03
CA SER A 123 13.67 11.73 -17.64
C SER A 123 14.84 12.17 -16.74
N ASN A 124 14.57 12.99 -15.73
CA ASN A 124 15.54 13.45 -14.73
C ASN A 124 15.61 12.51 -13.51
N LYS A 125 14.93 11.36 -13.56
CA LYS A 125 14.84 10.37 -12.49
C LYS A 125 14.06 10.84 -11.25
N ASN A 126 13.31 11.93 -11.34
CA ASN A 126 12.45 12.37 -10.25
C ASN A 126 11.26 11.41 -10.10
N ILE A 127 10.92 11.10 -8.85
CA ILE A 127 9.78 10.24 -8.51
C ILE A 127 8.55 11.12 -8.37
N LEU A 128 7.53 10.86 -9.17
CA LEU A 128 6.31 11.67 -9.22
C LEU A 128 5.09 10.80 -8.90
N PRO A 129 4.42 11.03 -7.76
CA PRO A 129 3.08 10.50 -7.55
C PRO A 129 2.12 11.10 -8.59
N ILE A 130 1.51 10.24 -9.41
CA ILE A 130 0.63 10.66 -10.50
C ILE A 130 -0.85 10.33 -10.25
N GLY A 131 -1.14 9.54 -9.22
CA GLY A 131 -2.51 9.26 -8.80
C GLY A 131 -2.54 8.42 -7.53
N PHE A 132 -3.58 8.59 -6.74
CA PHE A 132 -3.84 7.76 -5.58
C PHE A 132 -5.35 7.51 -5.45
N ALA A 133 -5.72 6.44 -4.75
CA ALA A 133 -7.09 6.17 -4.37
C ALA A 133 -7.14 5.59 -2.95
N ILE A 134 -8.13 6.02 -2.19
CA ILE A 134 -8.46 5.44 -0.89
C ILE A 134 -9.65 4.51 -1.14
N VAL A 135 -9.46 3.23 -0.89
CA VAL A 135 -10.45 2.18 -1.16
C VAL A 135 -10.62 1.29 0.05
N GLU A 136 -11.69 0.52 0.14
CA GLU A 136 -11.96 -0.35 1.31
C GLU A 136 -11.05 -1.58 1.38
N GLY A 137 -10.33 -1.89 0.30
CA GLY A 137 -9.44 -3.05 0.21
C GLY A 137 -8.87 -3.25 -1.19
N GLU A 138 -7.90 -4.17 -1.33
CA GLU A 138 -7.33 -4.56 -2.64
C GLU A 138 -8.24 -5.51 -3.42
N THR A 139 -9.48 -5.10 -3.68
CA THR A 139 -10.50 -5.90 -4.38
C THR A 139 -10.47 -5.68 -5.90
N LEU A 140 -11.14 -6.56 -6.66
CA LEU A 140 -11.31 -6.38 -8.11
C LEU A 140 -11.99 -5.03 -8.43
N GLY A 141 -13.05 -4.68 -7.69
CA GLY A 141 -13.76 -3.42 -7.87
C GLY A 141 -12.85 -2.21 -7.66
N ALA A 142 -12.11 -2.19 -6.55
CA ALA A 142 -11.18 -1.12 -6.22
C ALA A 142 -10.08 -0.93 -7.27
N TRP A 143 -9.45 -2.00 -7.73
CA TRP A 143 -8.44 -1.93 -8.78
C TRP A 143 -9.01 -1.54 -10.14
N THR A 144 -10.22 -1.97 -10.46
CA THR A 144 -10.91 -1.59 -11.71
C THR A 144 -11.22 -0.10 -11.71
N PHE A 145 -11.77 0.43 -10.62
CA PHE A 145 -12.02 1.86 -10.43
C PHE A 145 -10.73 2.67 -10.59
N PHE A 146 -9.68 2.30 -9.84
CA PHE A 146 -8.42 3.03 -9.86
C PHE A 146 -7.73 3.00 -11.23
N LEU A 147 -7.63 1.83 -11.87
CA LEU A 147 -6.95 1.70 -13.16
C LEU A 147 -7.73 2.37 -14.29
N ARG A 148 -9.07 2.32 -14.28
CA ARG A 148 -9.90 3.02 -15.26
C ARG A 148 -9.70 4.52 -15.17
N ASN A 149 -9.78 5.09 -13.96
CA ASN A 149 -9.58 6.51 -13.74
C ASN A 149 -8.15 6.95 -14.07
N LEU A 150 -7.14 6.18 -13.66
CA LEU A 150 -5.75 6.45 -14.00
C LEU A 150 -5.53 6.44 -15.53
N ARG A 151 -6.18 5.52 -16.26
CA ARG A 151 -6.06 5.42 -17.72
C ARG A 151 -6.70 6.58 -18.46
N SER A 152 -7.90 6.96 -18.05
CA SER A 152 -8.70 8.00 -18.72
C SER A 152 -8.15 9.40 -18.44
N SER A 153 -7.73 9.65 -17.20
CA SER A 153 -7.43 10.99 -16.70
C SER A 153 -5.95 11.35 -16.74
N VAL A 154 -5.06 10.36 -16.50
CA VAL A 154 -3.62 10.62 -16.27
C VAL A 154 -2.74 9.99 -17.34
N THR A 155 -3.13 8.82 -17.85
CA THR A 155 -2.33 8.05 -18.82
C THR A 155 -3.07 7.79 -20.15
N PRO A 156 -3.68 8.82 -20.80
CA PRO A 156 -4.45 8.65 -22.05
C PRO A 156 -3.60 8.13 -23.23
N GLN A 157 -2.31 8.43 -23.26
CA GLN A 157 -1.35 8.08 -24.31
C GLN A 157 -1.20 6.56 -24.53
N GLN A 158 -0.88 6.17 -25.76
CA GLN A 158 -0.61 4.76 -26.09
C GLN A 158 0.77 4.33 -25.61
N GLY A 159 1.00 3.01 -25.51
CA GLY A 159 2.31 2.47 -25.19
C GLY A 159 2.72 2.51 -23.71
N ILE A 160 1.81 2.88 -22.80
CA ILE A 160 2.14 2.95 -21.36
C ILE A 160 2.40 1.58 -20.77
N CYS A 161 3.48 1.44 -20.01
CA CYS A 161 3.82 0.21 -19.30
C CYS A 161 3.50 0.32 -17.80
N PHE A 162 2.52 -0.44 -17.33
CA PHE A 162 2.19 -0.60 -15.92
C PHE A 162 3.01 -1.74 -15.32
N ILE A 163 3.76 -1.44 -14.27
CA ILE A 163 4.49 -2.43 -13.47
C ILE A 163 3.81 -2.56 -12.12
N SER A 164 3.34 -3.76 -11.77
CA SER A 164 2.65 -3.99 -10.50
C SER A 164 3.08 -5.31 -9.82
N ASP A 165 2.53 -5.57 -8.64
CA ASP A 165 2.47 -6.93 -8.09
C ASP A 165 1.58 -7.86 -8.95
N ARG A 166 1.68 -9.17 -8.71
CA ARG A 166 0.91 -10.25 -9.33
C ARG A 166 -0.33 -10.65 -8.49
N HIS A 167 -0.82 -9.77 -7.64
CA HIS A 167 -2.05 -10.02 -6.87
C HIS A 167 -3.24 -10.33 -7.79
N GLU A 168 -4.12 -11.26 -7.38
CA GLU A 168 -5.19 -11.78 -8.25
C GLU A 168 -6.20 -10.70 -8.65
N SER A 169 -6.51 -9.78 -7.74
CA SER A 169 -7.42 -8.66 -8.03
C SER A 169 -6.88 -7.72 -9.10
N ILE A 170 -5.57 -7.44 -9.12
CA ILE A 170 -4.92 -6.63 -10.17
C ILE A 170 -5.00 -7.36 -11.52
N LYS A 171 -4.61 -8.64 -11.56
CA LYS A 171 -4.68 -9.45 -12.80
C LYS A 171 -6.10 -9.52 -13.33
N SER A 172 -7.08 -9.66 -12.44
CA SER A 172 -8.50 -9.69 -12.79
C SER A 172 -8.98 -8.34 -13.33
N ALA A 173 -8.54 -7.21 -12.76
CA ALA A 173 -8.87 -5.87 -13.26
C ALA A 173 -8.31 -5.63 -14.67
N PHE A 174 -7.06 -6.03 -14.94
CA PHE A 174 -6.47 -5.97 -16.29
C PHE A 174 -7.22 -6.85 -17.29
N ARG A 175 -7.71 -8.03 -16.87
CA ARG A 175 -8.56 -8.88 -17.72
C ARG A 175 -9.92 -8.23 -18.01
N LEU A 176 -10.55 -7.65 -16.99
CA LEU A 176 -11.86 -7.02 -17.09
C LEU A 176 -11.86 -5.76 -17.97
N LEU A 177 -10.89 -4.88 -17.78
CA LEU A 177 -10.76 -3.63 -18.55
C LEU A 177 -10.27 -3.87 -19.98
N GLY A 178 -9.72 -5.05 -20.28
CA GLY A 178 -9.48 -5.52 -21.64
C GLY A 178 -8.74 -4.50 -22.49
N ARG A 179 -9.30 -4.14 -23.65
CA ARG A 179 -8.63 -3.24 -24.62
C ARG A 179 -8.43 -1.81 -24.11
N GLU A 180 -9.08 -1.39 -23.02
CA GLU A 180 -8.91 -0.04 -22.43
C GLU A 180 -7.48 0.15 -21.87
N ILE A 181 -6.95 -0.89 -21.22
CA ILE A 181 -5.65 -0.85 -20.53
C ILE A 181 -4.67 -1.97 -20.94
N ASN A 182 -4.97 -2.69 -22.02
CA ASN A 182 -4.06 -3.65 -22.64
C ASN A 182 -3.62 -3.18 -24.03
N ALA A 183 -2.81 -4.01 -24.70
CA ALA A 183 -2.21 -3.68 -25.97
C ALA A 183 -3.28 -3.36 -27.04
N PRO A 184 -3.05 -2.36 -27.91
CA PRO A 184 -1.82 -1.55 -28.04
C PRO A 184 -1.77 -0.31 -27.12
N ARG A 185 -2.83 -0.05 -26.33
CA ARG A 185 -2.98 1.19 -25.56
C ARG A 185 -2.09 1.24 -24.33
N ALA A 186 -1.92 0.11 -23.66
CA ALA A 186 -1.02 -0.05 -22.53
C ALA A 186 -0.57 -1.50 -22.39
N TYR A 187 0.44 -1.74 -21.58
CA TYR A 187 1.05 -3.02 -21.33
C TYR A 187 1.15 -3.21 -19.83
N HIS A 188 0.91 -4.42 -19.37
CA HIS A 188 1.02 -4.76 -17.96
C HIS A 188 2.11 -5.78 -17.75
N VAL A 189 3.02 -5.54 -16.82
CA VAL A 189 4.12 -6.43 -16.48
C VAL A 189 4.25 -6.54 -14.95
N TYR A 190 4.88 -7.61 -14.50
CA TYR A 190 5.05 -7.91 -13.09
C TYR A 190 6.43 -7.46 -12.59
N CYS A 191 6.41 -6.91 -11.38
CA CYS A 191 7.60 -6.57 -10.62
C CYS A 191 8.41 -7.84 -10.28
N ILE A 192 9.67 -7.90 -10.70
CA ILE A 192 10.56 -9.05 -10.44
C ILE A 192 10.78 -9.30 -8.95
N ARG A 193 10.73 -8.23 -8.15
CA ARG A 193 10.90 -8.32 -6.70
C ARG A 193 9.72 -9.04 -6.03
N HIS A 194 8.49 -8.81 -6.50
CA HIS A 194 7.32 -9.54 -6.01
C HIS A 194 7.32 -10.99 -6.48
N ILE A 195 7.73 -11.25 -7.74
CA ILE A 195 7.93 -12.64 -8.21
C ILE A 195 8.98 -13.35 -7.35
N SER A 196 10.09 -12.68 -7.05
CA SER A 196 11.15 -13.18 -6.19
C SER A 196 10.68 -13.45 -4.76
N ALA A 197 9.83 -12.60 -4.19
CA ALA A 197 9.24 -12.82 -2.87
C ALA A 197 8.29 -14.03 -2.87
N ASN A 198 7.42 -14.14 -3.88
CA ASN A 198 6.51 -15.27 -4.04
C ASN A 198 7.27 -16.59 -4.25
N PHE A 199 8.34 -16.56 -5.05
CA PHE A 199 9.23 -17.69 -5.26
C PHE A 199 9.89 -18.15 -3.96
N MET A 200 10.43 -17.22 -3.17
CA MET A 200 11.04 -17.54 -1.88
C MET A 200 10.04 -18.09 -0.87
N SER A 201 8.80 -17.59 -0.87
CA SER A 201 7.74 -18.13 -0.02
C SER A 201 7.39 -19.58 -0.37
N HIS A 202 7.47 -19.96 -1.65
CA HIS A 202 7.14 -21.30 -2.14
C HIS A 202 8.31 -22.28 -1.96
N PHE A 203 9.49 -21.96 -2.51
CA PHE A 203 10.62 -22.89 -2.59
C PHE A 203 11.62 -22.76 -1.45
N ARG A 204 11.62 -21.62 -0.74
CA ARG A 204 12.54 -21.32 0.36
C ARG A 204 14.03 -21.48 0.01
N ASN A 205 14.39 -21.35 -1.27
CA ASN A 205 15.75 -21.48 -1.78
C ASN A 205 16.30 -20.13 -2.24
N LYS A 206 17.27 -19.59 -1.50
CA LYS A 206 17.87 -18.27 -1.73
C LYS A 206 18.78 -18.21 -2.96
N GLU A 207 19.44 -19.30 -3.31
CA GLU A 207 20.31 -19.36 -4.47
C GLU A 207 19.49 -19.36 -5.76
N MET A 208 18.47 -20.21 -5.84
CA MET A 208 17.54 -20.23 -6.97
C MET A 208 16.78 -18.90 -7.07
N GLN A 209 16.36 -18.31 -5.95
CA GLN A 209 15.76 -16.98 -5.94
C GLN A 209 16.68 -15.92 -6.59
N ARG A 210 17.99 -15.94 -6.30
CA ARG A 210 18.96 -15.03 -6.93
C ARG A 210 19.05 -15.27 -8.43
N ILE A 211 19.09 -16.53 -8.86
CA ILE A 211 19.10 -16.89 -10.29
C ILE A 211 17.84 -16.34 -10.98
N VAL A 212 16.65 -16.53 -10.40
CA VAL A 212 15.39 -16.00 -10.96
C VAL A 212 15.41 -14.49 -11.10
N VAL A 213 15.91 -13.76 -10.09
CA VAL A 213 16.05 -12.30 -10.17
C VAL A 213 17.02 -11.89 -11.28
N ASN A 214 18.15 -12.60 -11.42
CA ASN A 214 19.14 -12.32 -12.47
C ASN A 214 18.57 -12.58 -13.86
N ILE A 215 17.87 -13.70 -14.04
CA ILE A 215 17.15 -14.04 -15.28
C ILE A 215 16.12 -12.97 -15.63
N GLY A 216 15.35 -12.52 -14.64
CA GLY A 216 14.33 -11.51 -14.86
C GLY A 216 14.91 -10.14 -15.21
N LYS A 217 15.98 -9.72 -14.53
CA LYS A 217 16.45 -8.32 -14.53
C LYS A 217 17.73 -8.06 -15.32
N LEU A 218 18.73 -8.93 -15.23
CA LEU A 218 20.08 -8.64 -15.71
C LEU A 218 20.30 -9.10 -17.15
N PHE A 219 19.78 -10.27 -17.50
CA PHE A 219 19.97 -10.84 -18.83
C PHE A 219 19.01 -10.18 -19.84
N LYS A 220 19.58 -9.35 -20.72
CA LYS A 220 18.83 -8.56 -21.71
C LYS A 220 18.70 -9.26 -23.07
N THR A 221 19.44 -10.34 -23.30
CA THR A 221 19.35 -11.11 -24.55
C THR A 221 18.57 -12.40 -24.34
N ILE A 222 17.88 -12.87 -25.38
CA ILE A 222 17.17 -14.16 -25.37
C ILE A 222 18.18 -15.32 -25.19
N GLN A 223 19.39 -15.18 -25.71
CA GLN A 223 20.45 -16.20 -25.59
C GLN A 223 20.88 -16.38 -24.12
N ASP A 224 21.21 -15.28 -23.44
CA ASP A 224 21.56 -15.31 -22.02
C ASP A 224 20.40 -15.84 -21.17
N PHE A 225 19.17 -15.37 -21.45
CA PHE A 225 17.98 -15.86 -20.77
C PHE A 225 17.87 -17.39 -20.90
N ASN A 226 17.93 -17.92 -22.12
CA ASN A 226 17.75 -19.35 -22.37
C ASN A 226 18.85 -20.19 -21.71
N TYR A 227 20.10 -19.72 -21.70
CA TYR A 227 21.19 -20.40 -21.03
C TYR A 227 20.95 -20.53 -19.53
N TRP A 228 20.68 -19.41 -18.85
CA TRP A 228 20.47 -19.40 -17.40
C TRP A 228 19.16 -20.07 -16.98
N TYR A 229 18.11 -19.95 -17.79
CA TYR A 229 16.85 -20.65 -17.57
C TYR A 229 17.01 -22.16 -17.76
N GLY A 230 17.85 -22.60 -18.70
CA GLY A 230 18.25 -23.99 -18.87
C GLY A 230 18.98 -24.54 -17.65
N LEU A 231 19.97 -23.80 -17.13
CA LEU A 231 20.65 -24.18 -15.88
C LEU A 231 19.68 -24.28 -14.70
N LEU A 232 18.72 -23.37 -14.59
CA LEU A 232 17.69 -23.45 -13.54
C LEU A 232 16.85 -24.73 -13.69
N ARG A 233 16.48 -25.09 -14.93
CA ARG A 233 15.72 -26.30 -15.25
C ARG A 233 16.47 -27.58 -14.91
N ASP A 234 17.75 -27.63 -15.22
CA ASP A 234 18.58 -28.81 -14.95
C ASP A 234 18.78 -29.02 -13.44
N ASN A 235 18.77 -27.94 -12.65
CA ASN A 235 18.86 -28.00 -11.20
C ASN A 235 17.51 -28.31 -10.53
N ASP A 236 16.41 -27.71 -11.00
CA ASP A 236 15.08 -27.88 -10.41
C ASP A 236 13.97 -27.66 -11.46
N GLU A 237 13.35 -28.78 -11.85
CA GLU A 237 12.27 -28.79 -12.83
C GLU A 237 10.97 -28.19 -12.26
N GLU A 238 10.71 -28.34 -10.96
CA GLU A 238 9.48 -27.83 -10.31
C GLU A 238 9.49 -26.30 -10.26
N ALA A 239 10.62 -25.72 -9.87
CA ALA A 239 10.83 -24.28 -9.89
C ALA A 239 10.66 -23.68 -11.28
N THR A 240 11.12 -24.41 -12.31
CA THR A 240 10.95 -24.00 -13.70
C THR A 240 9.50 -24.09 -14.14
N ARG A 241 8.81 -25.19 -13.83
CA ARG A 241 7.37 -25.35 -14.07
C ARG A 241 6.55 -24.24 -13.40
N TRP A 242 6.95 -23.82 -12.20
CA TRP A 242 6.30 -22.70 -11.51
C TRP A 242 6.47 -21.39 -12.28
N LEU A 243 7.67 -21.10 -12.80
CA LEU A 243 7.95 -19.90 -13.61
C LEU A 243 7.26 -19.93 -14.97
N ASP A 244 7.11 -21.11 -15.58
CA ASP A 244 6.43 -21.27 -16.86
C ASP A 244 4.93 -20.86 -16.78
N ASN A 245 4.34 -20.82 -15.58
CA ASN A 245 3.00 -20.26 -15.35
C ASN A 245 2.95 -18.71 -15.40
N ILE A 246 4.09 -18.06 -15.66
CA ILE A 246 4.20 -16.61 -15.82
C ILE A 246 4.76 -16.34 -17.23
N PRO A 247 3.97 -15.71 -18.12
CA PRO A 247 4.45 -15.42 -19.47
C PRO A 247 5.74 -14.60 -19.43
N ARG A 248 6.75 -14.99 -20.21
CA ARG A 248 8.12 -14.45 -20.09
C ARG A 248 8.16 -12.94 -20.35
N GLU A 249 7.36 -12.46 -21.29
CA GLU A 249 7.15 -11.05 -21.61
C GLU A 249 6.54 -10.24 -20.45
N LYS A 250 5.94 -10.89 -19.45
CA LYS A 250 5.41 -10.25 -18.25
C LYS A 250 6.47 -10.04 -17.17
N TRP A 251 7.64 -10.68 -17.21
CA TRP A 251 8.59 -10.58 -16.09
C TRP A 251 10.07 -10.52 -16.47
N ALA A 252 10.47 -10.97 -17.65
CA ALA A 252 11.87 -11.00 -18.06
C ALA A 252 12.23 -9.85 -19.01
N GLN A 253 13.33 -9.15 -18.72
CA GLN A 253 13.81 -8.01 -19.50
C GLN A 253 14.22 -8.42 -20.92
N ALA A 254 14.77 -9.62 -21.10
CA ALA A 254 15.11 -10.17 -22.42
C ALA A 254 13.92 -10.25 -23.40
N PHE A 255 12.68 -10.20 -22.91
CA PHE A 255 11.47 -10.25 -23.72
C PHE A 255 10.81 -8.88 -23.91
N ASP A 256 11.37 -7.80 -23.35
CA ASP A 256 10.92 -6.43 -23.59
C ASP A 256 11.53 -5.84 -24.87
N LYS A 257 11.17 -6.43 -26.01
CA LYS A 257 11.77 -6.11 -27.33
C LYS A 257 11.64 -4.64 -27.73
N GLU A 258 10.59 -3.97 -27.29
CA GLU A 258 10.32 -2.55 -27.59
C GLU A 258 10.82 -1.60 -26.49
N GLY A 259 11.51 -2.11 -25.47
CA GLY A 259 12.07 -1.30 -24.39
C GLY A 259 11.03 -0.53 -23.56
N ARG A 260 9.78 -1.01 -23.51
CA ARG A 260 8.64 -0.30 -22.88
C ARG A 260 8.79 -0.13 -21.39
N ARG A 261 9.63 -0.95 -20.74
CA ARG A 261 9.90 -0.88 -19.32
C ARG A 261 10.95 0.16 -18.97
N TYR A 262 11.73 0.67 -19.94
CA TYR A 262 12.85 1.59 -19.69
C TYR A 262 13.78 1.10 -18.57
N ASP A 263 14.10 -0.20 -18.57
CA ASP A 263 14.88 -0.91 -17.53
C ASP A 263 14.27 -0.91 -16.11
N HIS A 264 13.02 -0.43 -15.94
CA HIS A 264 12.28 -0.61 -14.69
C HIS A 264 11.75 -2.03 -14.57
N MET A 265 12.32 -2.77 -13.63
CA MET A 265 11.93 -4.15 -13.34
C MET A 265 11.26 -4.31 -11.97
N THR A 266 11.33 -3.27 -11.14
CA THR A 266 10.84 -3.28 -9.76
C THR A 266 9.93 -2.09 -9.49
N THR A 267 9.05 -2.25 -8.51
CA THR A 267 8.19 -1.18 -7.96
C THR A 267 8.88 -0.42 -6.83
N ASN A 268 10.22 -0.38 -6.79
CA ASN A 268 10.98 0.23 -5.68
C ASN A 268 10.57 1.68 -5.42
N LEU A 269 10.17 2.41 -6.46
CA LEU A 269 9.70 3.80 -6.35
C LEU A 269 8.38 3.86 -5.55
N ALA A 270 7.42 3.00 -5.88
CA ALA A 270 6.16 2.89 -5.14
C ALA A 270 6.38 2.43 -3.69
N GLU A 271 7.35 1.56 -3.45
CA GLU A 271 7.71 1.13 -2.09
C GLU A 271 8.38 2.22 -1.26
N CYS A 272 9.24 3.03 -1.87
CA CYS A 272 9.87 4.16 -1.22
C CYS A 272 8.80 5.15 -0.72
N VAL A 273 7.84 5.50 -1.57
CA VAL A 273 6.73 6.38 -1.17
C VAL A 273 5.84 5.71 -0.11
N ASN A 274 5.55 4.42 -0.26
CA ASN A 274 4.84 3.66 0.78
C ASN A 274 5.57 3.65 2.13
N SER A 275 6.91 3.64 2.14
CA SER A 275 7.72 3.71 3.35
C SER A 275 7.62 5.08 4.04
N VAL A 276 7.61 6.17 3.25
CA VAL A 276 7.38 7.54 3.76
C VAL A 276 5.98 7.63 4.40
N LEU A 277 4.96 7.10 3.73
CA LEU A 277 3.58 7.12 4.22
C LEU A 277 3.31 6.13 5.36
N LYS A 278 4.25 5.23 5.70
CA LYS A 278 4.05 4.22 6.74
C LYS A 278 3.76 4.83 8.11
N GLY A 279 4.33 6.01 8.39
CA GLY A 279 4.12 6.73 9.64
C GLY A 279 2.71 7.33 9.80
N THR A 280 2.04 7.62 8.70
CA THR A 280 0.71 8.30 8.67
C THR A 280 -0.46 7.34 8.54
N ARG A 281 -0.22 6.04 8.25
CA ARG A 281 -1.28 5.02 8.12
C ARG A 281 -2.16 4.80 9.35
N ASN A 282 -1.68 5.16 10.54
CA ASN A 282 -2.41 5.04 11.80
C ASN A 282 -3.00 6.36 12.28
N LEU A 283 -3.00 7.39 11.43
CA LEU A 283 -3.51 8.72 11.72
C LEU A 283 -4.79 8.98 10.90
N PRO A 284 -5.57 10.03 11.26
CA PRO A 284 -6.69 10.48 10.44
C PRO A 284 -6.27 10.76 9.00
N ILE A 285 -7.17 10.49 8.05
CA ILE A 285 -6.82 10.42 6.62
C ILE A 285 -6.33 11.77 6.06
N THR A 286 -6.77 12.86 6.67
CA THR A 286 -6.28 14.22 6.37
C THR A 286 -4.77 14.34 6.54
N THR A 287 -4.12 13.57 7.41
CA THR A 287 -2.66 13.58 7.57
C THR A 287 -1.89 12.91 6.42
N MET A 288 -2.59 12.14 5.58
CA MET A 288 -2.00 11.50 4.40
C MET A 288 -2.17 12.36 3.14
N VAL A 289 -3.16 13.27 3.13
CA VAL A 289 -3.54 14.04 1.94
C VAL A 289 -3.27 15.54 2.08
N LYS A 290 -3.35 16.13 3.29
CA LYS A 290 -2.97 17.53 3.57
C LYS A 290 -1.45 17.65 3.74
#